data_AF-A0A971VL52-F1
#
_entry.id   AF-A0A971VL52-F1
#
_cell.length_a   1.000
_cell.length_b   1.000
_cell.length_c   1.000
_cell.angle_alpha   90.00
_cell.angle_beta   90.00
_cell.angle_gamma   90.00
#
_symmetry.space_group_name_H-M   'P 1'
#
loop_
_entity.id
_entity.type
_entity.pdbx_description
1 polymer ?
#
loop_
_entity_poly.entity_id
_entity_poly.type
_entity_poly.pdbx_seq_one_letter_code
_entity_poly.pdbx_strand_id
1 'polypeptide(L)'
;MKKLLSVVLALLLILSVSACSAPGNSSQTPAEPTKAASEGKTTEPEKIDLRIMWWGSQTRHDRTMAVLDLYTQKNPHITFNPEFMGSNDYWQKLNT
;
A
#
# COMPACT_ATOMS: atom_id res chain seq x y z
N MET A 1 -43.26 -17.98 18.79
CA MET A 1 -42.67 -16.64 19.00
C MET A 1 -41.14 -16.63 19.06
N LYS A 2 -40.45 -17.56 19.76
CA LYS A 2 -38.97 -17.60 19.79
C LYS A 2 -38.30 -17.87 18.43
N LYS A 3 -38.91 -18.72 17.59
CA LYS A 3 -38.43 -18.98 16.21
C LYS A 3 -38.73 -17.84 15.22
N LEU A 4 -39.79 -17.06 15.48
CA LEU A 4 -40.11 -15.83 14.73
C LEU A 4 -39.14 -14.70 15.12
N LEU A 5 -38.77 -14.61 16.40
CA LEU A 5 -37.78 -13.66 16.91
C LEU A 5 -36.38 -13.91 16.31
N SER A 6 -35.94 -15.17 16.20
CA SER A 6 -34.66 -15.52 15.59
C SER A 6 -34.60 -15.25 14.08
N VAL A 7 -35.73 -15.38 13.36
CA VAL A 7 -35.80 -15.08 11.92
C VAL A 7 -35.80 -13.56 11.67
N VAL A 8 -36.47 -12.78 12.52
CA VAL A 8 -36.47 -11.31 12.43
C VAL A 8 -35.09 -10.73 12.77
N LEU A 9 -34.39 -11.29 13.76
CA LEU A 9 -33.03 -10.84 14.13
C LEU A 9 -31.97 -11.19 13.07
N ALA A 10 -32.13 -12.31 12.37
CA ALA A 10 -31.24 -12.69 11.27
C ALA A 10 -31.47 -11.83 10.01
N LEU A 11 -32.70 -11.37 9.76
CA LEU A 11 -33.02 -10.49 8.62
C LEU A 11 -32.48 -9.06 8.81
N LEU A 12 -32.40 -8.57 10.05
CA LEU A 12 -31.90 -7.23 10.38
C LEU A 12 -30.38 -7.08 10.21
N LEU A 13 -29.61 -8.18 10.22
CA LEU A 13 -28.15 -8.14 10.10
C LEU A 13 -27.63 -8.00 8.66
N ILE A 14 -28.50 -8.14 7.65
CA ILE A 14 -28.13 -8.18 6.23
C ILE A 14 -28.32 -6.80 5.55
N LEU A 15 -28.90 -5.81 6.25
CA LEU A 15 -29.18 -4.48 5.70
C LEU A 15 -28.07 -3.42 5.93
N SER A 16 -26.92 -3.77 6.50
CA SER A 16 -25.87 -2.80 6.85
C SER A 16 -24.74 -2.65 5.82
N VAL A 17 -24.84 -3.25 4.63
CA VAL A 17 -23.85 -3.05 3.54
C VAL A 17 -24.48 -2.33 2.36
N SER A 18 -24.71 -1.02 2.52
CA SER A 18 -24.87 -0.06 1.42
C SER A 18 -24.78 1.38 1.95
N ALA A 19 -23.56 1.83 2.17
CA ALA A 19 -23.25 3.25 2.36
C ALA A 19 -21.92 3.59 1.69
N CYS A 20 -21.88 3.46 0.36
CA CYS A 20 -20.93 4.17 -0.49
C CYS A 20 -21.63 4.52 -1.80
N SER A 21 -22.29 5.68 -1.86
CA SER A 21 -22.35 6.54 -3.04
C SER A 21 -23.22 7.78 -2.77
N ALA A 22 -22.58 8.90 -2.45
CA ALA A 22 -23.19 10.22 -2.58
C ALA A 22 -22.41 11.01 -3.64
N PRO A 23 -23.07 11.58 -4.68
CA PRO A 23 -22.44 12.52 -5.59
C PRO A 23 -22.60 13.94 -5.01
N GLY A 24 -21.49 14.55 -4.62
CA GLY A 24 -21.43 15.93 -4.13
C GLY A 24 -20.36 16.71 -4.90
N ASN A 25 -20.82 17.59 -5.79
CA ASN A 25 -20.03 18.40 -6.70
C ASN A 25 -19.52 19.69 -6.02
N SER A 26 -18.32 20.12 -6.46
CA SER A 26 -17.71 21.47 -6.34
C SER A 26 -17.17 21.94 -4.99
N SER A 27 -15.82 22.06 -4.89
CA SER A 27 -15.11 23.35 -5.11
C SER A 27 -13.57 23.19 -5.16
N GLN A 28 -13.00 23.74 -6.25
CA GLN A 28 -11.60 23.97 -6.68
C GLN A 28 -10.51 24.08 -5.58
N THR A 29 -9.34 23.39 -5.65
CA THR A 29 -8.11 23.60 -6.49
C THR A 29 -7.24 24.76 -5.95
N PRO A 30 -5.90 24.62 -5.72
CA PRO A 30 -4.84 24.23 -6.69
C PRO A 30 -4.02 22.99 -6.26
N ALA A 31 -3.88 21.95 -7.09
CA ALA A 31 -2.96 21.83 -8.22
C ALA A 31 -1.48 22.01 -7.84
N GLU A 32 -0.81 20.88 -7.55
CA GLU A 32 0.58 20.69 -7.98
C GLU A 32 0.60 19.47 -8.92
N PRO A 33 1.09 19.62 -10.16
CA PRO A 33 1.05 18.56 -11.16
C PRO A 33 2.27 17.67 -10.95
N THR A 34 2.10 16.47 -10.37
CA THR A 34 3.08 15.41 -10.65
C THR A 34 2.81 14.90 -12.05
N LYS A 35 3.38 15.64 -13.00
CA LYS A 35 3.68 15.33 -14.39
C LYS A 35 3.46 13.85 -14.74
N ALA A 36 2.25 13.53 -15.18
CA ALA A 36 2.05 12.41 -16.10
C ALA A 36 2.66 12.84 -17.44
N ALA A 37 3.88 12.38 -17.70
CA ALA A 37 4.51 12.26 -19.01
C ALA A 37 5.45 11.05 -18.89
N SER A 38 5.50 10.08 -19.79
CA SER A 38 5.36 10.14 -21.24
C SER A 38 4.81 8.78 -21.69
N GLU A 39 3.80 8.74 -22.56
CA GLU A 39 3.99 8.51 -24.00
C GLU A 39 5.04 7.45 -24.35
N GLY A 40 4.55 6.41 -25.05
CA GLY A 40 5.30 5.26 -25.50
C GLY A 40 6.58 5.65 -26.25
N LYS A 41 7.69 5.28 -25.65
CA LYS A 41 8.96 5.08 -26.32
C LYS A 41 9.45 3.73 -25.82
N THR A 42 9.58 2.74 -26.71
CA THR A 42 10.26 1.48 -26.40
C THR A 42 11.71 1.82 -26.09
N THR A 43 11.94 2.13 -24.82
CA THR A 43 13.21 2.48 -24.23
C THR A 43 13.49 1.32 -23.30
N GLU A 44 14.67 0.72 -23.45
CA GLU A 44 15.19 -0.21 -22.45
C GLU A 44 14.91 0.33 -21.05
N PRO A 45 14.47 -0.53 -20.10
CA PRO A 45 14.05 -0.05 -18.80
C PRO A 45 15.19 0.68 -18.11
N GLU A 46 14.91 1.90 -17.67
CA GLU A 46 15.87 2.76 -16.96
C GLU A 46 16.36 2.04 -15.70
N LYS A 47 17.64 2.22 -15.36
CA LYS A 47 18.19 1.73 -14.10
C LYS A 47 17.64 2.57 -12.95
N ILE A 48 17.00 1.92 -11.98
CA ILE A 48 16.35 2.57 -10.85
C ILE A 48 16.96 2.03 -9.55
N ASP A 49 17.47 2.92 -8.71
CA ASP A 49 17.94 2.57 -7.36
C ASP A 49 16.89 3.00 -6.32
N LEU A 50 16.33 2.03 -5.59
CA LEU A 50 15.27 2.24 -4.61
C LEU A 50 15.80 2.03 -3.19
N ARG A 51 15.77 3.09 -2.38
CA ARG A 51 15.97 2.97 -0.93
C ARG A 51 14.66 2.53 -0.27
N ILE A 52 14.74 1.51 0.56
CA ILE A 52 13.59 0.99 1.31
C ILE A 52 13.99 0.78 2.76
N MET A 53 13.16 1.27 3.67
CA MET A 53 13.40 1.17 5.11
C MET A 53 12.19 0.55 5.79
N TRP A 54 12.42 -0.33 6.76
CA TRP A 54 11.34 -0.91 7.57
C TRP A 54 11.81 -1.29 8.98
N TRP A 55 10.88 -1.36 9.93
CA TRP A 55 11.11 -1.99 11.23
C TRP A 55 10.54 -3.41 11.29
N GLY A 56 11.00 -4.19 12.27
CA GLY A 56 10.35 -5.45 12.65
C GLY A 56 11.25 -6.44 13.36
N SER A 57 10.81 -7.69 13.37
CA SER A 57 11.59 -8.84 13.84
C SER A 57 12.52 -9.36 12.74
N GLN A 58 13.52 -10.18 13.13
CA GLN A 58 14.40 -10.87 12.19
C GLN A 58 13.61 -11.69 11.15
N THR A 59 12.57 -12.40 11.59
CA THR A 59 11.68 -13.16 10.69
C THR A 59 11.05 -12.30 9.61
N ARG A 60 10.71 -11.04 9.91
CA ARG A 60 10.24 -10.10 8.89
C ARG A 60 11.38 -9.70 7.96
N HIS A 61 12.55 -9.36 8.51
CA HIS A 61 13.73 -9.01 7.71
C HIS A 61 14.04 -10.09 6.67
N ASP A 62 14.15 -11.35 7.08
CA ASP A 62 14.49 -12.47 6.20
C ASP A 62 13.45 -12.63 5.06
N ARG A 63 12.16 -12.49 5.41
CA ARG A 63 11.06 -12.54 4.42
C ARG A 63 11.09 -11.35 3.46
N THR A 64 11.35 -10.15 3.97
CA THR A 64 11.46 -8.95 3.13
C THR A 64 12.60 -9.10 2.15
N MET A 65 13.79 -9.54 2.59
CA MET A 65 14.93 -9.77 1.72
C MET A 65 14.61 -10.79 0.61
N ALA A 66 13.97 -11.92 0.94
CA ALA A 66 13.55 -12.91 -0.06
C ALA A 66 12.55 -12.33 -1.09
N VAL A 67 11.66 -11.43 -0.67
CA VAL A 67 10.73 -10.74 -1.58
C VAL A 67 11.48 -9.75 -2.48
N LEU A 68 12.43 -8.97 -1.93
CA LEU A 68 13.25 -8.06 -2.71
C LEU A 68 14.07 -8.81 -3.76
N ASP A 69 14.69 -9.94 -3.39
CA ASP A 69 15.42 -10.79 -4.33
C ASP A 69 14.52 -11.32 -5.45
N LEU A 70 13.33 -11.82 -5.11
CA LEU A 70 12.35 -12.30 -6.09
C LEU A 70 11.89 -11.17 -7.03
N TYR A 71 11.74 -9.95 -6.50
CA TYR A 71 11.36 -8.79 -7.30
C TYR A 71 12.49 -8.37 -8.24
N THR A 72 13.74 -8.33 -7.77
CA THR A 72 14.93 -8.03 -8.57
C THR A 72 15.11 -9.06 -9.70
N GLN A 73 14.87 -10.34 -9.46
CA GLN A 73 14.92 -11.38 -10.51
C GLN A 73 13.95 -11.10 -11.67
N LYS A 74 12.79 -10.51 -11.37
CA LYS A 74 11.78 -10.14 -12.38
C LYS A 74 12.02 -8.74 -12.97
N ASN A 75 12.77 -7.90 -12.27
CA ASN A 75 13.02 -6.51 -12.60
C ASN A 75 14.52 -6.18 -12.44
N PRO A 76 15.38 -6.69 -13.34
CA PRO A 76 16.84 -6.56 -13.19
C PRO A 76 17.35 -5.12 -13.34
N HIS A 77 16.49 -4.20 -13.79
CA HIS A 77 16.77 -2.77 -13.88
C HIS A 77 16.56 -2.05 -12.53
N ILE A 78 16.04 -2.74 -11.50
CA ILE A 78 15.78 -2.17 -10.19
C ILE A 78 16.78 -2.74 -9.17
N THR A 79 17.51 -1.86 -8.49
CA THR A 79 18.38 -2.19 -7.37
C THR A 79 17.73 -1.72 -6.07
N PHE A 80 17.74 -2.55 -5.02
CA PHE A 80 17.27 -2.14 -3.69
C PHE A 80 18.43 -1.82 -2.75
N ASN A 81 18.28 -0.75 -1.99
CA ASN A 81 19.15 -0.34 -0.90
C ASN A 81 18.36 -0.47 0.42
N PRO A 82 18.32 -1.67 1.03
CA PRO A 82 17.52 -1.95 2.21
C PRO A 82 18.12 -1.42 3.51
N GLU A 83 17.28 -0.87 4.37
CA GLU A 83 17.61 -0.45 5.73
C GLU A 83 16.64 -1.08 6.73
N PHE A 84 17.15 -1.96 7.57
CA PHE A 84 16.38 -2.64 8.62
C PHE A 84 16.84 -2.18 10.01
N MET A 85 15.88 -1.88 10.88
CA MET A 85 16.16 -1.49 12.26
C MET A 85 15.03 -1.86 13.23
N GLY A 86 15.27 -1.68 14.53
CA GLY A 86 14.26 -1.85 15.56
C GLY A 86 13.15 -0.79 15.46
N SER A 87 12.00 -1.06 16.08
CA SER A 87 10.85 -0.13 16.03
C SER A 87 11.19 1.24 16.61
N ASN A 88 11.94 1.29 17.71
CA ASN A 88 12.32 2.55 18.35
C ASN A 88 13.19 3.41 17.42
N ASP A 89 14.26 2.82 16.88
CA ASP A 89 15.23 3.53 16.04
C ASP A 89 14.60 4.00 14.72
N TYR A 90 13.69 3.19 14.15
CA TYR A 90 12.95 3.58 12.96
C TYR A 90 12.09 4.83 13.21
N TRP A 91 11.34 4.86 14.31
CA TRP A 91 10.51 6.02 14.63
C TRP A 91 11.36 7.25 14.95
N GLN A 92 12.47 7.06 15.65
CA GLN A 92 13.41 8.15 15.88
C GLN A 92 13.97 8.71 14.56
N LYS A 93 14.32 7.85 13.61
CA LYS A 93 14.85 8.24 12.29
C LYS A 93 13.81 8.87 11.37
N LEU A 94 12.53 8.52 11.50
CA LEU A 94 11.46 9.15 10.72
C LEU A 94 11.04 10.52 11.24
N ASN A 95 11.20 10.77 12.54
CA ASN A 95 10.78 12.02 13.18
C ASN A 95 11.84 13.14 13.09
N THR A 96 12.93 12.91 12.37
CA THR A 96 14.02 13.87 12.12
C THR A 96 14.00 14.34 10.68
#